data_AF-A0A1B8S8M0-F1
#
_entry.id   AF-A0A1B8S8M0-F1
#
_cell.length_a   1.000
_cell.length_b   1.000
_cell.length_c   1.000
_cell.angle_alpha   90.00
_cell.angle_beta   90.00
_cell.angle_gamma   90.00
#
_symmetry.space_group_name_H-M   'P 1'
#
loop_
_entity.id
_entity.type
_entity.pdbx_description
1 polymer ?
#
loop_
_entity_poly.entity_id
_entity_poly.type
_entity_poly.pdbx_seq_one_letter_code
_entity_poly.pdbx_strand_id
1 'polypeptide(L)'
;ELVFFGDAITANDAERLGLANRVVPAGELEAAAREWAARLASGPTTAIGLAKSVLNRSFESPWDVALRDEATAVEINKGTQDAAEGIASFLERRAARFVGW
;
A
#
# COMPACT_ATOMS: atom_id res chain seq x y z
N GLU A 1 -19.76 -16.73 9.77
CA GLU A 1 -21.17 -16.29 9.77
C GLU A 1 -21.61 -15.80 8.40
N LEU A 2 -21.01 -14.73 7.86
CA LEU A 2 -21.39 -14.14 6.55
C LEU A 2 -21.52 -15.16 5.41
N VAL A 3 -20.54 -16.05 5.22
CA VAL A 3 -20.56 -17.06 4.16
C VAL A 3 -21.67 -18.11 4.34
N PHE A 4 -22.07 -18.40 5.58
CA PHE A 4 -23.01 -19.47 5.88
C PHE A 4 -24.47 -19.01 5.87
N PHE A 5 -24.75 -17.77 6.30
CA PHE A 5 -26.12 -17.25 6.43
C PHE A 5 -26.48 -16.18 5.39
N GLY A 6 -25.49 -15.55 4.76
CA GLY A 6 -25.73 -14.62 3.65
C GLY A 6 -26.40 -13.30 4.05
N ASP A 7 -26.41 -12.96 5.33
CA ASP A 7 -27.00 -11.72 5.82
C ASP A 7 -26.27 -10.49 5.25
N ALA A 8 -27.05 -9.49 4.85
CA ALA A 8 -26.51 -8.21 4.41
C ALA A 8 -25.89 -7.46 5.60
N ILE A 9 -24.75 -6.81 5.37
CA ILE A 9 -24.06 -5.98 6.36
C ILE A 9 -24.09 -4.52 5.94
N THR A 10 -24.03 -3.63 6.94
CA THR A 10 -23.89 -2.20 6.67
C THR A 10 -22.46 -1.86 6.26
N ALA A 11 -22.24 -0.66 5.69
CA ALA A 11 -20.89 -0.16 5.41
C ALA A 11 -20.03 -0.11 6.67
N ASN A 12 -20.60 0.34 7.79
CA ASN A 12 -19.89 0.42 9.09
C ASN A 12 -19.51 -0.97 9.62
N ASP A 13 -20.36 -1.98 9.40
CA ASP A 13 -20.00 -3.37 9.72
C ASP A 13 -18.85 -3.86 8.85
N ALA A 14 -18.85 -3.55 7.55
CA ALA A 14 -17.77 -3.92 6.64
C ALA A 14 -16.43 -3.31 7.05
N GLU A 15 -16.41 -2.05 7.50
CA GLU A 15 -15.21 -1.40 8.04
C GLU A 15 -14.73 -2.06 9.34
N ARG A 16 -15.63 -2.25 10.30
CA ARG A 16 -15.33 -2.89 11.59
C ARG A 16 -14.79 -4.33 11.43
N LEU A 17 -15.27 -5.05 10.42
CA LEU A 17 -14.84 -6.42 10.09
C LEU A 17 -13.57 -6.46 9.23
N GLY A 18 -13.04 -5.31 8.79
CA GLY A 18 -11.86 -5.24 7.92
C GLY A 18 -12.11 -5.61 6.45
N LEU A 19 -13.36 -5.70 6.02
CA LEU A 19 -13.73 -5.89 4.61
C LEU A 19 -13.57 -4.62 3.78
N ALA A 20 -13.73 -3.45 4.42
CA ALA A 20 -13.44 -2.15 3.85
C ALA A 20 -12.40 -1.42 4.72
N ASN A 21 -11.49 -0.67 4.10
CA ASN A 21 -10.46 0.06 4.83
C ASN A 21 -10.97 1.37 5.46
N ARG A 22 -11.99 1.99 4.83
CA ARG A 22 -12.55 3.28 5.25
C ARG A 22 -13.98 3.41 4.73
N VAL A 23 -14.88 3.93 5.56
CA VAL A 23 -16.23 4.34 5.16
C VAL A 23 -16.33 5.87 5.14
N VAL A 24 -17.00 6.40 4.11
CA VAL A 24 -17.24 7.83 3.92
C VAL A 24 -18.69 8.07 3.47
N PRO A 25 -19.23 9.30 3.59
CA PRO A 25 -20.52 9.65 2.99
C PRO A 25 -20.57 9.28 1.50
N ALA A 26 -21.73 8.82 1.02
CA ALA A 26 -21.87 8.28 -0.34
C ALA A 26 -21.41 9.27 -1.44
N GLY A 27 -21.66 10.57 -1.25
CA GLY A 27 -21.23 11.62 -2.18
C GLY A 27 -19.73 11.93 -2.18
N GLU A 28 -18.97 11.38 -1.23
CA GLU A 28 -17.54 11.65 -1.06
C GLU A 28 -16.63 10.48 -1.47
N LEU A 29 -17.22 9.32 -1.82
CA LEU A 29 -16.46 8.10 -2.11
C LEU A 29 -15.40 8.31 -3.19
N GLU A 30 -15.76 8.93 -4.31
CA GLU A 30 -14.83 9.18 -5.41
C GLU A 30 -13.71 10.14 -4.99
N ALA A 31 -14.05 11.22 -4.27
CA ALA A 31 -13.07 12.19 -3.80
C ALA A 31 -12.07 11.54 -2.83
N ALA A 32 -12.55 10.76 -1.86
CA ALA A 32 -11.71 10.04 -0.91
C ALA A 32 -10.81 9.00 -1.59
N ALA A 33 -11.34 8.25 -2.56
CA ALA A 33 -10.56 7.27 -3.32
C ALA A 33 -9.46 7.96 -4.17
N ARG A 34 -9.80 9.08 -4.82
CA ARG A 34 -8.85 9.87 -5.62
C ARG A 34 -7.77 10.52 -4.77
N GLU A 35 -8.09 10.95 -3.55
CA GLU A 35 -7.10 11.46 -2.60
C GLU A 35 -6.02 10.41 -2.33
N TRP A 36 -6.41 9.18 -2.01
CA TRP A 36 -5.46 8.08 -1.78
C TRP A 36 -4.69 7.74 -3.05
N ALA A 37 -5.36 7.65 -4.19
CA ALA A 37 -4.70 7.36 -5.46
C ALA A 37 -3.65 8.43 -5.81
N ALA A 38 -3.96 9.71 -5.64
CA ALA A 38 -3.04 10.81 -5.89
C ALA A 38 -1.83 10.75 -4.95
N ARG A 39 -2.05 10.50 -3.65
CA ARG A 39 -0.98 10.36 -2.65
C ARG A 39 -0.04 9.20 -2.97
N LEU A 40 -0.59 8.05 -3.37
CA LEU A 40 0.19 6.89 -3.77
C LEU A 40 0.97 7.15 -5.07
N ALA A 41 0.35 7.80 -6.05
CA ALA A 41 0.97 8.14 -7.33
C ALA A 41 2.09 9.19 -7.20
N SER A 42 2.03 10.07 -6.19
CA SER A 42 3.09 11.03 -5.89
C SER A 42 4.23 10.47 -5.03
N GLY A 43 4.09 9.24 -4.53
CA GLY A 43 5.10 8.56 -3.74
C GLY A 43 6.14 7.80 -4.59
N PRO A 44 7.06 7.05 -3.95
CA PRO A 44 8.00 6.19 -4.65
C PRO A 44 7.26 4.94 -5.18
N THR A 45 6.66 5.04 -6.37
CA THR A 45 5.70 4.05 -6.87
C THR A 45 6.30 2.66 -7.05
N THR A 46 7.58 2.54 -7.40
CA THR A 46 8.30 1.26 -7.43
C THR A 46 8.38 0.63 -6.03
N ALA A 47 8.75 1.39 -5.00
CA ALA A 47 8.80 0.90 -3.62
C ALA A 47 7.43 0.41 -3.13
N ILE A 48 6.38 1.21 -3.41
CA ILE A 48 4.99 0.89 -3.06
C ILE A 48 4.52 -0.40 -3.76
N GLY A 49 4.82 -0.54 -5.06
CA GLY A 49 4.47 -1.70 -5.85
C GLY A 49 5.17 -2.98 -5.37
N LEU A 50 6.46 -2.89 -5.06
CA LEU A 50 7.25 -3.98 -4.48
C LEU A 50 6.68 -4.42 -3.13
N ALA A 51 6.43 -3.46 -2.22
CA ALA A 51 5.85 -3.75 -0.91
C ALA A 51 4.48 -4.43 -1.03
N LYS A 52 3.58 -3.92 -1.88
CA LYS A 52 2.27 -4.52 -2.14
C LYS A 52 2.39 -5.96 -2.64
N SER A 53 3.35 -6.22 -3.54
CA SER A 53 3.56 -7.54 -4.13
C SER A 53 4.06 -8.56 -3.10
N VAL A 54 5.02 -8.16 -2.26
CA VAL A 54 5.54 -9.01 -1.17
C VAL A 54 4.44 -9.30 -0.15
N LEU A 55 3.70 -8.28 0.32
CA LEU A 55 2.63 -8.45 1.30
C LEU A 55 1.52 -9.36 0.79
N ASN A 56 1.06 -9.17 -0.45
CA ASN A 56 0.01 -9.99 -1.03
C ASN A 56 0.41 -11.47 -1.12
N ARG A 57 1.68 -11.77 -1.44
CA ARG A 57 2.16 -13.16 -1.53
C ARG A 57 2.52 -13.77 -0.18
N SER A 58 2.79 -12.95 0.83
CA SER A 58 3.30 -13.43 2.13
C SER A 58 2.36 -14.43 2.83
N PHE A 59 1.04 -14.31 2.63
CA PHE A 59 0.04 -15.20 3.23
C PHE A 59 0.05 -16.62 2.64
N GLU A 60 0.65 -16.80 1.46
CA GLU A 60 0.74 -18.06 0.72
C GLU A 60 2.15 -18.65 0.73
N SER A 61 3.13 -17.91 1.26
CA SER A 61 4.54 -18.28 1.28
C SER A 61 4.96 -18.82 2.65
N PRO A 62 5.79 -19.88 2.70
CA PRO A 62 6.55 -20.21 3.90
C PRO A 62 7.35 -18.99 4.38
N TRP A 63 7.55 -18.88 5.70
CA TRP A 63 8.21 -17.73 6.32
C TRP A 63 9.58 -17.41 5.70
N ASP A 64 10.40 -18.43 5.45
CA ASP A 64 11.73 -18.26 4.86
C ASP A 64 11.67 -17.83 3.39
N VAL A 65 10.62 -18.19 2.66
CA VAL A 65 10.38 -17.70 1.29
C VAL A 65 9.95 -16.23 1.33
N ALA A 66 9.03 -15.87 2.22
CA ALA A 66 8.58 -14.49 2.37
C ALA A 66 9.74 -13.53 2.71
N LEU A 67 10.67 -13.94 3.58
CA LEU A 67 11.86 -13.16 3.90
C LEU A 67 12.82 -13.00 2.71
N ARG A 68 12.98 -14.03 1.87
CA ARG A 68 13.80 -13.94 0.65
C ARG A 68 13.17 -13.05 -0.42
N ASP A 69 11.85 -13.11 -0.54
CA ASP A 69 11.08 -12.23 -1.42
C ASP A 69 11.21 -10.77 -0.99
N GLU A 70 11.08 -10.50 0.32
CA GLU A 70 11.31 -9.17 0.90
C GLU A 70 12.74 -8.69 0.66
N ALA A 71 13.75 -9.51 0.95
CA ALA A 71 15.16 -9.15 0.74
C ALA A 71 15.42 -8.78 -0.74
N THR A 72 14.87 -9.55 -1.67
CA THR A 72 14.97 -9.27 -3.11
C THR A 72 14.32 -7.93 -3.47
N ALA A 73 13.11 -7.68 -2.97
CA ALA A 73 12.39 -6.42 -3.19
C ALA A 73 13.17 -5.23 -2.62
N VAL A 74 13.77 -5.37 -1.43
CA VAL A 74 14.62 -4.34 -0.82
C VAL A 74 15.85 -4.06 -1.68
N GLU A 75 16.53 -5.08 -2.19
CA GLU A 75 17.71 -4.88 -3.05
C GLU A 75 17.35 -4.17 -4.37
N ILE A 76 16.23 -4.53 -4.99
CA ILE A 76 15.71 -3.80 -6.16
C ILE A 76 15.43 -2.34 -5.80
N ASN A 77 14.70 -2.11 -4.70
CA ASN A 77 14.33 -0.76 -4.26
C ASN A 77 15.55 0.10 -3.95
N LYS A 78 16.62 -0.44 -3.35
CA LYS A 78 17.86 0.30 -3.08
C LYS A 78 18.54 0.83 -4.35
N GLY A 79 18.34 0.16 -5.49
CA GLY A 79 18.86 0.58 -6.78
C GLY A 79 18.09 1.72 -7.45
N THR A 80 16.99 2.19 -6.85
CA THR A 80 16.12 3.22 -7.42
C THR A 80 16.63 4.64 -7.19
N GLN A 81 16.30 5.56 -8.09
CA GLN A 81 16.56 6.99 -7.90
C GLN A 81 15.74 7.52 -6.72
N ASP A 82 14.51 7.04 -6.58
CA ASP A 82 13.59 7.36 -5.50
C ASP A 82 14.13 6.96 -4.12
N ALA A 83 14.88 5.86 -4.00
CA ALA A 83 15.54 5.51 -2.75
C ALA A 83 16.64 6.52 -2.38
N ALA A 84 17.47 6.92 -3.35
CA ALA A 84 18.51 7.92 -3.15
C ALA A 84 17.90 9.29 -2.79
N GLU A 85 16.86 9.71 -3.51
CA GLU A 85 16.10 10.94 -3.26
C GLU A 85 15.39 10.91 -1.90
N GLY A 86 14.82 9.77 -1.50
CA GLY A 86 14.21 9.60 -0.18
C GLY A 86 15.21 9.85 0.95
N ILE A 87 16.43 9.31 0.82
CA ILE A 87 17.52 9.53 1.79
C ILE A 87 17.96 11.00 1.76
N ALA A 88 18.23 11.56 0.57
CA ALA A 88 18.72 12.92 0.42
C ALA A 88 17.71 13.96 0.95
N SER A 89 16.45 13.87 0.54
CA SER A 89 15.38 14.77 0.96
C SER A 89 15.16 14.76 2.48
N PHE A 90 15.27 13.59 3.11
CA PHE A 90 15.21 13.46 4.56
C PHE A 90 16.37 14.17 5.26
N LEU A 91 17.61 13.94 4.82
CA LEU A 91 18.81 14.58 5.39
C LEU A 91 18.78 16.11 5.20
N GLU A 92 18.29 16.56 4.05
CA GLU A 92 18.15 17.97 3.68
C GLU A 92 16.90 18.64 4.26
N ARG A 93 16.01 17.89 4.92
CA ARG A 93 14.73 18.37 5.48
C ARG A 93 13.85 19.10 4.46
N ARG A 94 13.78 18.57 3.24
CA ARG A 94 12.91 19.08 2.17
C ARG A 94 11.91 18.02 1.74
N ALA A 95 10.89 18.45 1.00
CA ALA A 95 9.99 17.52 0.33
C ALA A 95 10.75 16.68 -0.71
N ALA A 96 10.50 15.38 -0.72
CA ALA A 96 11.00 14.45 -1.73
C ALA A 96 10.32 14.68 -3.08
N ARG A 97 11.03 14.42 -4.16
CA ARG A 97 10.53 14.46 -5.54
C ARG A 97 10.70 13.09 -6.18
N PHE A 98 9.68 12.25 -6.03
CA PHE A 98 9.71 10.91 -6.59
C PHE A 98 9.37 10.90 -8.09
N VAL A 99 10.08 10.06 -8.84
CA VAL A 99 9.92 9.87 -10.29
C VAL A 99 9.42 8.47 -10.64
N GLY A 100 9.29 7.58 -9.65
CA GLY A 100 8.78 6.23 -9.79
C GLY A 100 9.83 5.18 -10.17
N TRP A 101 11.11 5.53 -10.14
CA TRP A 101 12.24 4.66 -10.45
C TRP A 101 13.44 4.99 -9.59
#